data_AF-A0A378L179-F1
#
_entry.id   AF-A0A378L179-F1
#
_cell.length_a   1.000
_cell.length_b   1.000
_cell.length_c   1.000
_cell.angle_alpha   90.00
_cell.angle_beta   90.00
_cell.angle_gamma   90.00
#
_symmetry.space_group_name_H-M   'P 1'
#
loop_
_entity.id
_entity.type
_entity.pdbx_description
1 polymer ?
#
loop_
_entity_poly.entity_id
_entity_poly.type
_entity_poly.pdbx_seq_one_letter_code
_entity_poly.pdbx_strand_id
1 'polypeptide(L)'
;MPKVYNFFPKTKFFINQKTPDPKKNFFENYSDHLDFLIMHFEQKFNKLRNFEDIGTALEYIGDEAIKRLKLFDQLRDGHDFFDEVVGATALPALGIVASIASLGTAIWESAQALAIKAGIARNDHEDHLDVAAGYLILSAASIILAIASFLKSAISIITRPIVTALTGFAEQDEDRFHNEDTFVGRAFR
;
A
#
# COMPACT_ATOMS: atom_id res chain seq x y z
N MET A 1 38.67 2.96 16.44
CA MET A 1 37.52 2.70 15.55
C MET A 1 36.86 1.41 15.99
N PRO A 2 35.60 1.41 16.43
CA PRO A 2 34.91 0.18 16.81
C PRO A 2 34.62 -0.66 15.57
N LYS A 3 34.85 -1.96 15.67
CA LYS A 3 34.55 -2.95 14.64
C LYS A 3 33.04 -3.07 14.49
N VAL A 4 32.51 -2.68 13.33
CA VAL A 4 31.12 -2.95 12.96
C VAL A 4 31.00 -4.46 12.73
N TYR A 5 30.40 -5.16 13.70
CA TYR A 5 29.98 -6.53 13.51
C TYR A 5 28.74 -6.52 12.61
N ASN A 6 28.90 -6.94 11.36
CA ASN A 6 27.76 -7.24 10.50
C ASN A 6 27.02 -8.43 11.12
N PHE A 7 25.96 -8.14 11.89
CA PHE A 7 25.09 -9.12 12.54
C PHE A 7 24.14 -9.84 11.57
N PHE A 8 24.07 -9.40 10.32
CA PHE A 8 23.27 -10.03 9.29
C PHE A 8 24.16 -10.95 8.43
N PRO A 9 23.91 -12.27 8.40
CA PRO A 9 24.53 -13.13 7.41
C PRO A 9 24.12 -12.64 6.03
N LYS A 10 25.10 -12.16 5.25
CA LYS A 10 24.94 -11.90 3.83
C LYS A 10 24.55 -13.22 3.15
N THR A 11 23.57 -13.10 2.24
CA THR A 11 23.03 -14.11 1.31
C THR A 11 22.00 -15.09 1.88
N LYS A 12 20.77 -14.62 2.11
CA LYS A 12 19.60 -15.45 1.75
C LYS A 12 19.48 -15.41 0.22
N PHE A 13 19.49 -16.57 -0.42
CA PHE A 13 19.22 -16.67 -1.85
C PHE A 13 17.71 -16.61 -2.03
N PHE A 14 17.21 -15.40 -2.30
CA PHE A 14 15.80 -15.11 -2.46
C PHE A 14 15.33 -15.53 -3.84
N ILE A 15 14.15 -16.16 -3.92
CA ILE A 15 13.52 -16.44 -5.21
C ILE A 15 12.05 -16.08 -5.09
N ASN A 16 11.65 -15.01 -5.77
CA ASN A 16 10.24 -14.72 -5.97
C ASN A 16 9.56 -15.93 -6.63
N GLN A 17 8.35 -16.24 -6.21
CA GLN A 17 7.59 -17.39 -6.69
C GLN A 17 6.28 -16.91 -7.30
N LYS A 18 5.84 -17.60 -8.36
CA LYS A 18 4.55 -17.34 -9.02
C LYS A 18 3.39 -17.96 -8.25
N THR A 19 3.62 -19.13 -7.66
CA THR A 19 2.59 -19.92 -6.97
C THR A 19 2.90 -20.03 -5.47
N PRO A 20 1.88 -20.22 -4.62
CA PRO A 20 2.08 -20.44 -3.19
C PRO A 20 2.88 -21.71 -2.91
N ASP A 21 3.60 -21.73 -1.78
CA ASP A 21 4.35 -22.89 -1.30
C ASP A 21 3.39 -23.96 -0.76
N PRO A 22 3.40 -25.20 -1.31
CA PRO A 22 2.51 -26.27 -0.87
C PRO A 22 2.78 -26.75 0.56
N LYS A 23 3.92 -26.39 1.17
CA LYS A 23 4.25 -26.74 2.56
C LYS A 23 3.69 -25.74 3.57
N LYS A 24 3.31 -24.55 3.11
CA LYS A 24 2.77 -23.47 3.94
C LYS A 24 1.25 -23.49 3.91
N ASN A 25 0.63 -23.07 5.01
CA ASN A 25 -0.82 -22.87 5.05
C ASN A 25 -1.22 -21.58 4.28
N PHE A 26 -2.52 -21.31 4.19
CA PHE A 26 -3.02 -20.14 3.45
C PHE A 26 -2.48 -18.81 3.98
N PHE A 27 -2.47 -18.62 5.30
CA PHE A 27 -2.05 -17.37 5.93
C PHE A 27 -0.54 -17.15 5.86
N GLU A 28 0.25 -18.21 5.97
CA GLU A 28 1.70 -18.16 5.75
C GLU A 28 2.01 -17.74 4.30
N ASN A 29 1.33 -18.34 3.32
CA ASN A 29 1.45 -17.91 1.92
C ASN A 29 0.92 -16.49 1.67
N TYR A 30 -0.10 -16.06 2.42
CA TYR A 30 -0.57 -14.67 2.34
C TYR A 30 0.43 -13.69 2.94
N SER A 31 1.15 -14.06 3.99
CA SER A 31 2.28 -13.28 4.52
C SER A 31 3.37 -13.12 3.47
N ASP A 32 3.80 -14.23 2.84
CA ASP A 32 4.79 -14.20 1.74
C ASP A 32 4.31 -13.32 0.56
N HIS A 33 3.00 -13.28 0.30
CA HIS A 33 2.40 -12.39 -0.70
C HIS A 33 2.47 -10.92 -0.29
N LEU A 34 2.13 -10.60 0.96
CA LEU A 34 2.23 -9.25 1.50
C LEU A 34 3.67 -8.74 1.50
N ASP A 35 4.63 -9.57 1.89
CA ASP A 35 6.06 -9.24 1.86
C ASP A 35 6.51 -8.90 0.43
N PHE A 36 6.09 -9.71 -0.55
CA PHE A 36 6.32 -9.41 -1.96
C PHE A 36 5.73 -8.05 -2.36
N LEU A 37 4.49 -7.77 -1.97
CA LEU A 37 3.83 -6.49 -2.26
C LEU A 37 4.55 -5.29 -1.62
N ILE A 38 5.03 -5.43 -0.38
CA ILE A 38 5.80 -4.42 0.34
C ILE A 38 7.12 -4.15 -0.37
N MET A 39 7.89 -5.19 -0.71
CA MET A 39 9.15 -5.03 -1.44
C MET A 39 8.96 -4.34 -2.79
N HIS A 40 7.92 -4.72 -3.54
CA HIS A 40 7.58 -4.07 -4.80
C HIS A 40 7.12 -2.63 -4.61
N PHE A 41 6.39 -2.33 -3.54
CA PHE A 41 6.00 -0.98 -3.19
C PHE A 41 7.23 -0.11 -2.90
N GLU A 42 8.16 -0.58 -2.06
CA GLU A 42 9.40 0.14 -1.74
C GLU A 42 10.23 0.45 -2.98
N GLN A 43 10.35 -0.50 -3.91
CA GLN A 43 11.07 -0.28 -5.18
C GLN A 43 10.42 0.82 -6.02
N LYS A 44 9.08 0.78 -6.18
CA LYS A 44 8.34 1.80 -6.94
C LYS A 44 8.34 3.15 -6.24
N PHE A 45 8.25 3.17 -4.91
CA PHE A 45 8.29 4.38 -4.11
C PHE A 45 9.68 5.05 -4.15
N ASN A 46 10.76 4.28 -4.09
CA ASN A 46 12.11 4.80 -4.27
C ASN A 46 12.30 5.40 -5.67
N LYS A 47 11.74 4.77 -6.70
CA LYS A 47 11.71 5.35 -8.05
C LYS A 47 10.93 6.67 -8.08
N LEU A 48 9.74 6.71 -7.48
CA LEU A 48 8.90 7.90 -7.39
C LEU A 48 9.62 9.07 -6.70
N ARG A 49 10.34 8.81 -5.61
CA ARG A 49 11.13 9.82 -4.87
C ARG A 49 12.26 10.45 -5.67
N ASN A 50 12.73 9.78 -6.71
CA ASN A 50 13.82 10.27 -7.55
C ASN A 50 13.33 11.15 -8.72
N PHE A 51 12.01 11.34 -8.86
CA PHE A 51 11.48 12.31 -9.82
C PHE A 51 11.54 13.72 -9.24
N GLU A 52 12.19 14.62 -9.96
CA GLU A 52 12.26 16.05 -9.60
C GLU A 52 11.03 16.81 -10.09
N ASP A 53 10.39 16.34 -11.16
CA ASP A 53 9.20 16.93 -11.75
C ASP A 53 7.91 16.27 -11.24
N ILE A 54 7.00 17.10 -10.73
CA ILE A 54 5.71 16.66 -10.18
C ILE A 54 4.82 16.06 -11.28
N GLY A 55 4.86 16.61 -12.50
CA GLY A 55 4.06 16.11 -13.62
C GLY A 55 4.39 14.65 -13.94
N THR A 56 5.69 14.36 -14.07
CA THR A 56 6.24 13.02 -14.31
C THR A 56 5.94 12.07 -13.15
N ALA A 57 6.02 12.56 -11.91
CA ALA A 57 5.66 11.78 -10.73
C ALA A 57 4.17 11.39 -10.73
N LEU A 58 3.28 12.32 -11.07
CA LEU A 58 1.83 12.07 -11.15
C LEU A 58 1.49 11.12 -12.29
N GLU A 59 2.11 11.26 -13.45
CA GLU A 59 1.93 10.36 -14.59
C GLU A 59 2.35 8.92 -14.22
N TYR A 60 3.50 8.77 -13.56
CA TYR A 60 3.96 7.47 -13.07
C TYR A 60 2.99 6.84 -12.05
N ILE A 61 2.44 7.63 -11.12
CA ILE A 61 1.42 7.16 -10.17
C ILE A 61 0.16 6.72 -10.92
N GLY A 62 -0.28 7.51 -11.90
CA GLY A 62 -1.46 7.22 -12.71
C GLY A 62 -1.33 5.90 -13.48
N ASP A 63 -0.21 5.70 -14.16
CA ASP A 63 0.09 4.46 -14.89
C ASP A 63 0.09 3.24 -13.96
N GLU A 64 0.70 3.36 -12.79
CA GLU A 64 0.75 2.27 -11.81
C GLU A 64 -0.62 2.01 -11.16
N ALA A 65 -1.47 3.02 -11.00
CA ALA A 65 -2.83 2.87 -10.51
C ALA A 65 -3.72 2.16 -11.54
N ILE A 66 -3.63 2.53 -12.82
CA ILE A 66 -4.42 1.93 -13.91
C ILE A 66 -4.10 0.44 -14.04
N LYS A 67 -2.81 0.05 -13.99
CA LYS A 67 -2.39 -1.37 -14.03
C LYS A 67 -3.03 -2.22 -12.92
N ARG A 68 -3.44 -1.60 -11.83
CA ARG A 68 -4.03 -2.27 -10.66
C ARG A 68 -5.56 -2.17 -10.61
N LEU A 69 -6.19 -1.47 -11.56
CA LEU A 69 -7.65 -1.30 -11.65
C LEU A 69 -8.33 -2.52 -12.31
N LYS A 70 -7.90 -3.73 -11.92
CA LYS A 70 -8.33 -5.02 -12.48
C LYS A 70 -9.72 -5.45 -11.95
N LEU A 71 -10.75 -4.64 -12.20
CA LEU A 71 -12.10 -4.85 -11.68
C LEU A 71 -12.81 -6.06 -12.30
N PHE A 72 -12.58 -6.33 -13.58
CA PHE A 72 -13.29 -7.36 -14.34
C PHE A 72 -12.37 -8.51 -14.77
N ASP A 73 -11.18 -8.58 -14.20
CA ASP A 73 -10.23 -9.65 -14.51
C ASP A 73 -10.57 -10.90 -13.69
N GLN A 74 -10.19 -12.05 -14.22
CA GLN A 74 -10.27 -13.32 -13.50
C GLN A 74 -9.42 -13.28 -12.22
N LEU A 75 -9.81 -14.10 -11.24
CA LEU A 75 -8.96 -14.43 -10.11
C LEU A 75 -7.89 -15.40 -10.57
N ARG A 76 -6.67 -15.24 -10.06
CA ARG A 76 -5.61 -16.24 -10.21
C ARG A 76 -5.65 -17.30 -9.11
N ASP A 77 -6.03 -16.90 -7.90
CA ASP A 77 -6.11 -17.75 -6.72
C ASP A 77 -6.96 -17.12 -5.60
N GLY A 78 -7.03 -17.78 -4.45
CA GLY A 78 -7.71 -17.27 -3.26
C GLY A 78 -7.03 -16.07 -2.60
N HIS A 79 -5.72 -15.88 -2.81
CA HIS A 79 -4.99 -14.73 -2.29
C HIS A 79 -5.41 -13.44 -3.01
N ASP A 80 -5.60 -13.51 -4.34
CA ASP A 80 -6.18 -12.42 -5.14
C ASP A 80 -7.57 -12.00 -4.64
N PHE A 81 -8.40 -12.97 -4.25
CA PHE A 81 -9.72 -12.67 -3.70
C PHE A 81 -9.62 -12.03 -2.31
N PHE A 82 -8.70 -12.54 -1.48
CA PHE A 82 -8.49 -12.01 -0.15
C PHE A 82 -7.91 -10.58 -0.17
N ASP A 83 -7.12 -10.21 -1.17
CA ASP A 83 -6.72 -8.82 -1.41
C ASP A 83 -7.90 -7.88 -1.63
N GLU A 84 -8.94 -8.33 -2.34
CA GLU A 84 -10.15 -7.52 -2.49
C GLU A 84 -10.92 -7.42 -1.17
N VAL A 85 -10.95 -8.48 -0.36
CA VAL A 85 -11.54 -8.43 0.98
C VAL A 85 -10.81 -7.42 1.87
N VAL A 86 -9.47 -7.47 1.90
CA VAL A 86 -8.63 -6.52 2.64
C VAL A 86 -8.80 -5.09 2.10
N GLY A 87 -8.86 -4.93 0.78
CA GLY A 87 -9.07 -3.66 0.09
C GLY A 87 -10.46 -3.05 0.33
N ALA A 88 -11.47 -3.87 0.61
CA ALA A 88 -12.82 -3.43 0.96
C ALA A 88 -13.02 -3.18 2.47
N THR A 89 -12.09 -3.62 3.33
CA THR A 89 -12.27 -3.59 4.78
C THR A 89 -11.14 -2.84 5.49
N ALA A 90 -9.96 -3.47 5.58
CA ALA A 90 -8.82 -2.96 6.34
C ALA A 90 -8.29 -1.64 5.75
N LEU A 91 -8.13 -1.54 4.42
CA LEU A 91 -7.62 -0.32 3.79
C LEU A 91 -8.54 0.89 4.02
N PRO A 92 -9.87 0.81 3.81
CA PRO A 92 -10.78 1.90 4.15
C PRO A 92 -10.78 2.26 5.63
N ALA A 93 -10.76 1.26 6.52
CA ALA A 93 -10.69 1.50 7.96
C ALA A 93 -9.43 2.28 8.36
N LEU A 94 -8.27 1.88 7.83
CA LEU A 94 -7.01 2.59 8.05
C LEU A 94 -7.04 4.01 7.49
N GLY A 95 -7.61 4.21 6.31
CA GLY A 95 -7.75 5.54 5.71
C GLY A 95 -8.67 6.48 6.51
N ILE A 96 -9.76 5.95 7.06
CA ILE A 96 -10.64 6.71 7.97
C ILE A 96 -9.90 7.09 9.26
N VAL A 97 -9.19 6.15 9.87
CA VAL A 97 -8.39 6.42 11.08
C VAL A 97 -7.32 7.49 10.81
N ALA A 98 -6.58 7.37 9.70
CA ALA A 98 -5.58 8.34 9.29
C ALA A 98 -6.20 9.73 9.03
N SER A 99 -7.39 9.77 8.45
CA SER A 99 -8.12 11.01 8.20
C SER A 99 -8.57 11.69 9.50
N ILE A 100 -9.13 10.93 10.45
CA ILE A 100 -9.57 11.47 11.75
C ILE A 100 -8.37 12.00 12.52
N ALA A 101 -7.27 11.24 12.57
CA ALA A 101 -6.04 11.67 13.22
C ALA A 101 -5.52 12.98 12.61
N SER A 102 -5.40 13.03 11.28
CA SER A 102 -4.92 14.22 10.57
C SER A 102 -5.85 15.42 10.77
N LEU A 103 -7.16 15.21 10.74
CA LEU A 103 -8.15 16.27 11.00
C LEU A 103 -8.02 16.80 12.43
N GLY A 104 -7.84 15.93 13.41
CA GLY A 104 -7.61 16.31 14.81
C GLY A 104 -6.38 17.19 14.95
N THR A 105 -5.27 16.82 14.30
CA THR A 105 -4.05 17.62 14.27
C THR A 105 -4.27 18.96 13.56
N ALA A 106 -4.97 18.99 12.43
CA ALA A 106 -5.29 20.25 11.75
C ALA A 106 -6.12 21.21 12.61
N ILE A 107 -7.12 20.70 13.33
CA ILE A 107 -7.94 21.50 14.26
C ILE A 107 -7.07 22.04 15.40
N TRP A 108 -6.19 21.22 15.94
CA TRP A 108 -5.26 21.62 16.99
C TRP A 108 -4.33 22.75 16.54
N GLU A 109 -3.67 22.59 15.40
CA GLU A 109 -2.78 23.62 14.83
C GLU A 109 -3.54 24.91 14.49
N SER A 110 -4.76 24.79 13.96
CA SER A 110 -5.62 25.97 13.70
C SER A 110 -5.98 26.73 14.99
N ALA A 111 -6.23 26.01 16.08
CA ALA A 111 -6.51 26.61 17.38
C ALA A 111 -5.28 27.32 17.96
N GLN A 112 -4.08 26.73 17.81
CA GLN A 112 -2.82 27.38 18.19
C GLN A 112 -2.60 28.67 17.41
N ALA A 113 -2.74 28.63 16.08
CA ALA A 113 -2.65 29.79 15.21
C ALA A 113 -3.62 30.91 15.64
N LEU A 114 -4.87 30.57 15.94
CA LEU A 114 -5.87 31.52 16.39
C LEU A 114 -5.53 32.12 17.75
N ALA A 115 -5.07 31.30 18.71
CA ALA A 115 -4.70 31.75 20.05
C ALA A 115 -3.51 32.73 20.02
N ILE A 116 -2.50 32.46 19.18
CA ILE A 116 -1.37 33.35 18.96
C ILE A 116 -1.85 34.67 18.32
N LYS A 117 -2.67 34.58 17.26
CA LYS A 117 -3.20 35.76 16.57
C LYS A 117 -4.11 36.62 17.45
N ALA A 118 -4.84 36.02 18.38
CA ALA A 118 -5.67 36.70 19.36
C ALA A 118 -4.89 37.28 20.55
N GLY A 119 -3.57 37.03 20.63
CA GLY A 119 -2.73 37.47 21.75
C GLY A 119 -2.93 36.69 23.05
N ILE A 120 -3.59 35.52 22.98
CA ILE A 120 -3.85 34.64 24.12
C ILE A 120 -2.62 33.77 24.41
N ALA A 121 -1.91 33.35 23.36
CA ALA A 121 -0.70 32.54 23.44
C ALA A 121 0.54 33.32 22.94
N ARG A 122 1.73 32.91 23.38
CA ARG A 122 2.99 33.47 22.89
C ARG A 122 3.30 32.90 21.51
N ASN A 123 3.83 33.75 20.62
CA ASN A 123 4.34 33.32 19.33
C ASN A 123 5.59 32.45 19.52
N ASP A 124 5.56 31.23 19.02
CA ASP A 124 6.65 30.25 19.03
C ASP A 124 7.46 30.24 17.71
N HIS A 125 7.08 31.08 16.74
CA HIS A 125 7.70 31.22 15.42
C HIS A 125 7.45 30.04 14.48
N GLU A 126 6.49 29.17 14.79
CA GLU A 126 6.04 28.12 13.88
C GLU A 126 4.92 28.60 12.95
N ASP A 127 4.87 28.06 11.74
CA ASP A 127 3.79 28.33 10.78
C ASP A 127 2.63 27.35 10.97
N HIS A 128 1.90 27.51 12.08
CA HIS A 128 0.78 26.64 12.43
C HIS A 128 -0.33 26.60 11.37
N LEU A 129 -0.50 27.66 10.58
CA LEU A 129 -1.53 27.68 9.53
C LEU A 129 -1.13 26.79 8.35
N ASP A 130 0.12 26.85 7.91
CA ASP A 130 0.62 25.97 6.85
C ASP A 130 0.62 24.50 7.29
N VAL A 131 1.02 24.23 8.54
CA VAL A 131 0.96 22.87 9.12
C VAL A 131 -0.48 22.37 9.19
N ALA A 132 -1.43 23.20 9.65
CA ALA A 132 -2.84 22.86 9.68
C ALA A 132 -3.38 22.55 8.27
N ALA A 133 -3.02 23.36 7.28
CA ALA A 133 -3.42 23.15 5.89
C ALA A 133 -2.88 21.82 5.33
N GLY A 134 -1.61 21.50 5.63
CA GLY A 134 -1.01 20.21 5.26
C GLY A 134 -1.77 19.02 5.83
N TYR A 135 -2.13 19.06 7.12
CA TYR A 135 -2.91 18.00 7.75
C TYR A 135 -4.37 17.92 7.26
N LEU A 136 -4.98 19.04 6.88
CA LEU A 136 -6.30 19.03 6.21
C LEU A 136 -6.24 18.33 4.85
N ILE A 137 -5.23 18.65 4.04
CA ILE A 137 -5.02 18.00 2.74
C ILE A 137 -4.79 16.50 2.93
N LEU A 138 -3.95 16.11 3.90
CA LEU A 138 -3.70 14.70 4.21
C LEU A 138 -4.97 13.98 4.67
N SER A 139 -5.80 14.64 5.47
CA SER A 139 -7.09 14.09 5.91
C SER A 139 -8.03 13.84 4.73
N ALA A 140 -8.18 14.83 3.85
CA ALA A 140 -9.01 14.71 2.65
C ALA A 140 -8.49 13.62 1.70
N ALA A 141 -7.18 13.58 1.45
CA ALA A 141 -6.56 12.55 0.62
C ALA A 141 -6.79 11.14 1.19
N SER A 142 -6.67 10.98 2.51
CA SER A 142 -6.89 9.69 3.17
C SER A 142 -8.32 9.19 3.03
N ILE A 143 -9.33 10.08 3.14
CA ILE A 143 -10.74 9.74 2.89
C ILE A 143 -10.96 9.33 1.43
N ILE A 144 -10.43 10.12 0.48
CA ILE A 144 -10.61 9.84 -0.94
C ILE A 144 -10.02 8.48 -1.31
N LEU A 145 -8.81 8.18 -0.80
CA LEU A 145 -8.16 6.88 -1.00
C LEU A 145 -8.96 5.74 -0.35
N ALA A 146 -9.50 5.94 0.86
CA ALA A 146 -10.35 4.97 1.53
C ALA A 146 -11.60 4.64 0.69
N ILE A 147 -12.29 5.66 0.19
CA ILE A 147 -13.48 5.51 -0.67
C ILE A 147 -13.11 4.82 -1.98
N ALA A 148 -12.03 5.24 -2.64
CA ALA A 148 -11.59 4.64 -3.89
C ALA A 148 -11.23 3.16 -3.73
N SER A 149 -10.47 2.82 -2.67
CA SER A 149 -10.13 1.44 -2.32
C SER A 149 -11.38 0.61 -2.04
N PHE A 150 -12.31 1.16 -1.25
CA PHE A 150 -13.57 0.48 -0.93
C PHE A 150 -14.38 0.18 -2.19
N LEU A 151 -14.62 1.19 -3.03
CA LEU A 151 -15.42 1.03 -4.25
C LEU A 151 -14.78 0.03 -5.22
N LYS A 152 -13.46 0.17 -5.46
CA LYS A 152 -12.71 -0.75 -6.31
C LYS A 152 -12.90 -2.19 -5.83
N SER A 153 -12.66 -2.41 -4.54
CA SER A 153 -12.60 -3.75 -3.98
C SER A 153 -14.01 -4.34 -3.80
N ALA A 154 -14.99 -3.54 -3.40
CA ALA A 154 -16.39 -3.95 -3.31
C ALA A 154 -16.96 -4.40 -4.66
N ILE A 155 -16.63 -3.69 -5.75
CA ILE A 155 -16.98 -4.12 -7.10
C ILE A 155 -16.25 -5.43 -7.43
N SER A 156 -14.93 -5.47 -7.22
CA SER A 156 -14.06 -6.60 -7.56
C SER A 156 -14.43 -7.91 -6.84
N ILE A 157 -14.86 -7.83 -5.57
CA ILE A 157 -15.35 -8.98 -4.79
C ILE A 157 -16.52 -9.67 -5.50
N ILE A 158 -17.33 -8.93 -6.25
CA ILE A 158 -18.50 -9.47 -6.96
C ILE A 158 -18.10 -9.85 -8.39
N THR A 159 -17.47 -8.94 -9.12
CA THR A 159 -17.21 -9.08 -10.55
C THR A 159 -16.16 -10.13 -10.86
N ARG A 160 -15.05 -10.18 -10.12
CA ARG A 160 -13.94 -11.11 -10.41
C ARG A 160 -14.36 -12.58 -10.22
N PRO A 161 -15.09 -12.99 -9.15
CA PRO A 161 -15.61 -14.35 -9.06
C PRO A 161 -16.58 -14.72 -10.18
N ILE A 162 -17.46 -13.79 -10.60
CA ILE A 162 -18.40 -14.04 -11.72
C ILE A 162 -17.62 -14.29 -13.00
N VAL A 163 -16.65 -13.43 -13.32
CA VAL A 163 -15.82 -13.60 -14.52
C VAL A 163 -15.02 -14.91 -14.44
N THR A 164 -14.44 -15.22 -13.28
CA THR A 164 -13.70 -16.47 -13.04
C THR A 164 -14.59 -17.70 -13.22
N ALA A 165 -15.85 -17.67 -12.76
CA ALA A 165 -16.79 -18.76 -12.95
C ALA A 165 -17.15 -18.98 -14.43
N LEU A 166 -17.18 -17.91 -15.24
CA LEU A 166 -17.49 -17.97 -16.67
C LEU A 166 -16.30 -18.39 -17.53
N THR A 167 -15.07 -18.05 -17.12
CA THR A 167 -13.89 -18.10 -17.99
C THR A 167 -12.72 -18.90 -17.43
N GLY A 168 -12.80 -19.38 -16.19
CA GLY A 168 -11.73 -20.08 -15.49
C GLY A 168 -10.83 -19.14 -14.69
N PHE A 169 -9.87 -19.73 -13.97
CA PHE A 169 -8.81 -19.00 -13.29
C PHE A 169 -7.80 -18.45 -14.30
N ALA A 170 -7.29 -17.26 -14.03
CA ALA A 170 -6.19 -16.69 -14.80
C ALA A 170 -4.89 -17.48 -14.58
N GLU A 171 -4.00 -17.41 -15.57
CA GLU A 171 -2.68 -18.04 -15.49
C GLU A 171 -1.82 -17.40 -14.37
N GLN A 172 -0.98 -18.25 -13.75
CA GLN A 172 -0.01 -17.87 -12.73
C GLN A 172 1.32 -17.50 -13.40
N ASP A 173 1.30 -16.39 -14.14
CA ASP A 173 2.36 -15.97 -15.05
C ASP A 173 3.35 -14.96 -14.42
N GLU A 174 2.92 -14.28 -13.36
CA GLU A 174 3.68 -13.25 -12.65
C GLU A 174 4.19 -13.74 -11.28
N ASP A 175 5.35 -13.24 -10.87
CA ASP A 175 5.83 -13.43 -9.51
C ASP A 175 4.92 -12.69 -8.53
N ARG A 176 4.57 -13.36 -7.42
CA ARG A 176 3.60 -12.85 -6.44
C ARG A 176 3.95 -13.16 -4.99
N PHE A 177 4.82 -14.11 -4.74
CA PHE A 177 5.15 -14.56 -3.40
C PHE A 177 6.65 -14.38 -3.15
N HIS A 178 7.00 -13.90 -1.96
CA HIS A 178 8.37 -13.82 -1.50
C HIS A 178 8.59 -14.86 -0.41
N ASN A 179 9.33 -15.93 -0.72
CA ASN A 179 9.56 -17.03 0.22
C ASN A 179 11.04 -17.07 0.62
N GLU A 180 11.31 -16.84 1.91
CA GLU A 180 12.66 -16.87 2.47
C GLU A 180 13.14 -18.29 2.82
N ASP A 181 12.23 -19.27 2.84
CA ASP A 181 12.46 -20.61 3.40
C ASP A 181 12.64 -21.70 2.34
N THR A 182 12.46 -21.40 1.05
CA THR A 182 12.55 -22.41 -0.02
C THR A 182 13.40 -22.02 -1.23
N PHE A 183 14.33 -22.91 -1.59
CA PHE A 183 15.09 -22.89 -2.86
C PHE A 183 14.24 -23.26 -4.10
N VAL A 184 12.91 -23.34 -3.97
CA VAL A 184 12.01 -24.00 -4.94
C VAL A 184 11.86 -23.20 -6.25
N GLY A 185 12.15 -21.91 -6.25
CA GLY A 185 12.09 -21.08 -7.47
C GLY A 185 13.18 -21.35 -8.52
N ARG A 186 13.96 -22.43 -8.40
CA ARG A 186 14.97 -22.85 -9.40
C ARG A 186 14.57 -24.00 -10.32
N ALA A 187 13.44 -24.68 -10.09
CA ALA A 187 13.19 -25.99 -10.69
C ALA A 187 12.14 -26.09 -11.82
N PHE A 188 11.46 -25.00 -12.19
CA PHE A 188 10.52 -25.02 -13.33
C PHE A 188 10.73 -23.79 -14.22
N ARG A 189 11.66 -23.91 -15.16
CA ARG A 189 11.68 -23.16 -16.42
C ARG A 189 11.27 -24.10 -17.54
#